data_AF-A0AAV1E370-F1
#
_entry.id   AF-A0AAV1E370-F1
#
_cell.length_a   1.000
_cell.length_b   1.000
_cell.length_c   1.000
_cell.angle_alpha   90.00
_cell.angle_beta   90.00
_cell.angle_gamma   90.00
#
_symmetry.space_group_name_H-M   'P 1'
#
loop_
_entity.id
_entity.type
_entity.pdbx_description
1 polymer ?
#
loop_
_entity_poly.entity_id
_entity_poly.type
_entity_poly.pdbx_seq_one_letter_code
_entity_poly.pdbx_strand_id
1 'polypeptide(L)'
;MSKSKNKKRREVQEHHEQEESEKKKKNIEEEVITDVKIELRDENPDKVDPVIGYFPSGYDPSGGGEGTEEPNVTFYKHPKRVNRMKLVVDPNGENSRVNFVGTSFSGEAMAPQVCTYRLGILDKATQTLKIVPIAANKIFRLEPRVEGFDQPEDEIDNERREETAEERNAMKDKLTKTYSTKKSMREARKLERLREKPDENTKNDLTKQLDGVKINESALKDPDTNKDARNIPPYDLEATTPEAAYPLNKIIFEGEWEYLLDVLELSNTGAEVSGDVYPTFVRNRVYKLGDIKVCILFTLFSPL
;
A
#
# COMPACT_ATOMS: atom_id res chain seq x y z
N MET A 1 37.41 13.37 63.90
CA MET A 1 36.63 14.52 63.41
C MET A 1 36.08 14.23 62.00
N SER A 2 34.86 13.69 61.86
CA SER A 2 34.31 13.41 60.51
C SER A 2 32.77 13.34 60.41
N LYS A 3 32.02 13.67 61.47
CA LYS A 3 30.55 13.56 61.47
C LYS A 3 29.79 14.88 61.25
N SER A 4 30.49 16.02 61.14
CA SER A 4 29.83 17.34 61.05
C SER A 4 29.61 17.89 59.63
N LYS A 5 30.21 17.29 58.59
CA LYS A 5 30.12 17.80 57.20
C LYS A 5 28.99 17.17 56.37
N ASN A 6 28.49 15.99 56.74
CA ASN A 6 27.43 15.30 55.99
C ASN A 6 26.00 15.73 56.37
N LYS A 7 25.78 16.27 57.58
CA LYS A 7 24.45 16.77 57.97
C LYS A 7 24.07 18.05 57.23
N LYS A 8 25.05 18.94 57.04
CA LYS A 8 24.87 20.24 56.38
C LYS A 8 24.67 20.16 54.85
N ARG A 9 25.02 19.03 54.23
CA ARG A 9 24.79 18.79 52.78
C ARG A 9 23.41 18.22 52.47
N ARG A 10 22.75 17.52 53.40
CA ARG A 10 21.39 16.99 53.21
C ARG A 10 20.31 18.06 53.40
N GLU A 11 20.46 18.95 54.38
CA GLU A 11 19.47 20.02 54.64
C GLU A 11 19.45 21.08 53.51
N VAL A 12 20.58 21.34 52.84
CA VAL A 12 20.65 22.27 51.69
C VAL A 12 20.04 21.65 50.42
N GLN A 13 20.05 20.33 50.30
CA GLN A 13 19.50 19.62 49.14
C GLN A 13 17.99 19.46 49.27
N GLU A 14 17.46 19.20 50.48
CA GLU A 14 16.01 19.18 50.73
C GLU A 14 15.36 20.57 50.62
N HIS A 15 16.03 21.64 51.07
CA HIS A 15 15.50 23.00 50.89
C HIS A 15 15.53 23.47 49.43
N HIS A 16 16.50 23.03 48.62
CA HIS A 16 16.54 23.38 47.19
C HIS A 16 15.52 22.60 46.37
N GLU A 17 15.25 21.33 46.69
CA GLU A 17 14.21 20.52 46.04
C GLU A 17 12.79 20.96 46.45
N GLN A 18 12.59 21.42 47.69
CA GLN A 18 11.31 21.98 48.12
C GLN A 18 11.00 23.33 47.47
N GLU A 19 11.97 24.24 47.36
CA GLU A 19 11.78 25.52 46.65
C GLU A 19 11.58 25.36 45.13
N GLU A 20 12.20 24.36 44.50
CA GLU A 20 11.97 24.07 43.08
C GLU A 20 10.58 23.45 42.83
N SER A 21 10.08 22.64 43.78
CA SER A 21 8.74 22.05 43.72
C SER A 21 7.63 23.08 43.98
N GLU A 22 7.89 24.12 44.77
CA GLU A 22 6.95 25.21 45.02
C GLU A 22 6.98 26.29 43.92
N LYS A 23 8.14 26.54 43.29
CA LYS A 23 8.23 27.44 42.11
C LYS A 23 7.66 26.80 40.83
N LYS A 24 7.65 25.47 40.71
CA LYS A 24 6.97 24.76 39.60
C LYS A 24 5.45 24.67 39.75
N LYS A 25 4.87 25.07 40.90
CA LYS A 25 3.41 25.05 41.14
C LYS A 25 2.68 26.37 40.79
N LYS A 26 3.37 27.38 40.26
CA LYS A 26 2.75 28.69 39.94
C LYS A 26 2.51 28.99 38.46
N ASN A 27 2.86 28.09 37.54
CA ASN A 27 2.54 28.20 36.11
C ASN A 27 1.87 26.90 35.60
N ILE A 28 0.93 26.37 36.36
CA ILE A 28 -0.09 25.50 35.75
C ILE A 28 -1.13 26.49 35.26
N GLU A 29 -1.00 26.91 34.00
CA GLU A 29 -2.12 27.51 33.28
C GLU A 29 -3.33 26.63 33.55
N GLU A 30 -4.37 27.20 34.14
CA GLU A 30 -5.64 26.51 34.32
C GLU A 30 -6.02 25.97 32.94
N GLU A 31 -5.91 24.64 32.74
CA GLU A 31 -6.42 24.00 31.55
C GLU A 31 -7.92 24.25 31.57
N VAL A 32 -8.35 25.30 30.87
CA VAL A 32 -9.77 25.63 30.72
C VAL A 32 -10.36 24.53 29.87
N ILE A 33 -10.84 23.49 30.54
CA ILE A 33 -11.63 22.42 29.93
C ILE A 33 -12.88 23.10 29.36
N THR A 34 -12.82 23.38 28.06
CA THR A 34 -13.89 24.07 27.35
C THR A 34 -14.64 23.02 26.56
N ASP A 35 -15.91 22.80 26.91
CA ASP A 35 -16.78 21.91 26.15
C ASP A 35 -17.11 22.58 24.80
N VAL A 36 -16.49 22.08 23.74
CA VAL A 36 -16.67 22.61 22.38
C VAL A 36 -17.61 21.71 21.60
N LYS A 37 -18.65 22.31 21.00
CA LYS A 37 -19.54 21.60 20.09
C LYS A 37 -18.85 21.43 18.73
N ILE A 38 -18.71 20.19 18.26
CA ILE A 38 -18.08 19.89 16.97
C ILE A 38 -19.16 19.74 15.89
N GLU A 39 -19.06 20.53 14.83
CA GLU A 39 -19.91 20.45 13.64
C GLU A 39 -19.06 20.01 12.44
N LEU A 40 -19.30 18.81 11.94
CA LEU A 40 -18.66 18.30 10.72
C LEU A 40 -19.51 18.67 9.50
N ARG A 41 -18.90 19.29 8.49
CA ARG A 41 -19.50 19.43 7.16
C ARG A 41 -18.90 18.40 6.23
N ASP A 42 -19.77 17.82 5.40
CA ASP A 42 -19.37 16.93 4.32
C ASP A 42 -19.20 17.69 3.01
N GLU A 43 -18.52 17.07 2.05
CA GLU A 43 -18.30 17.59 0.70
C GLU A 43 -19.65 17.82 0.02
N ASN A 44 -19.87 19.04 -0.48
CA ASN A 44 -21.08 19.37 -1.24
C ASN A 44 -20.72 19.53 -2.72
N PRO A 45 -21.34 18.78 -3.65
CA PRO A 45 -21.01 18.87 -5.07
C PRO A 45 -21.36 20.24 -5.68
N ASP A 46 -22.32 20.96 -5.08
CA ASP A 46 -22.81 22.25 -5.57
C ASP A 46 -22.01 23.46 -5.04
N LYS A 47 -21.09 23.25 -4.08
CA LYS A 47 -20.25 24.30 -3.50
C LYS A 47 -18.78 23.92 -3.61
N VAL A 48 -17.95 24.90 -3.99
CA VAL A 48 -16.51 24.70 -3.98
C VAL A 48 -16.02 24.74 -2.53
N ASP A 49 -15.45 23.63 -2.09
CA ASP A 49 -14.76 23.53 -0.79
C ASP A 49 -13.58 24.52 -0.72
N PRO A 50 -13.17 24.95 0.50
CA PRO A 50 -12.04 25.85 0.65
C PRO A 50 -10.77 25.29 0.00
N VAL A 51 -10.05 26.17 -0.70
CA VAL A 51 -8.77 25.88 -1.34
C VAL A 51 -7.65 26.43 -0.46
N ILE A 52 -6.63 25.62 -0.17
CA ILE A 52 -5.50 26.02 0.66
C ILE A 52 -4.23 26.03 -0.18
N GLY A 53 -3.53 27.16 -0.19
CA GLY A 53 -2.20 27.30 -0.76
C GLY A 53 -1.27 28.03 0.20
N TYR A 54 0.02 27.71 0.14
CA TYR A 54 1.05 28.41 0.93
C TYR A 54 2.20 28.87 0.04
N PHE A 55 2.84 29.96 0.46
CA PHE A 55 3.96 30.59 -0.24
C PHE A 55 5.29 30.17 0.38
N PRO A 56 6.01 29.17 -0.17
CA PRO A 56 7.36 28.82 0.27
C PRO A 56 8.37 29.97 0.09
N SER A 57 8.06 30.96 -0.75
CA SER A 57 8.88 32.16 -0.95
C SER A 57 8.88 33.11 0.26
N GLY A 58 8.00 32.91 1.24
CA GLY A 58 7.79 33.85 2.33
C GLY A 58 6.99 35.09 1.94
N TYR A 59 6.33 35.08 0.77
CA TYR A 59 5.41 36.13 0.37
C TYR A 59 4.19 36.16 1.30
N ASP A 60 3.93 37.33 1.88
CA ASP A 60 2.74 37.58 2.68
C ASP A 60 1.71 38.35 1.84
N PRO A 61 0.57 37.71 1.46
CA PRO A 61 -0.48 38.37 0.68
C PRO A 61 -1.18 39.51 1.44
N SER A 62 -1.02 39.59 2.76
CA SER A 62 -1.65 40.61 3.62
C SER A 62 -0.68 41.70 4.09
N GLY A 63 0.62 41.58 3.78
CA GLY A 63 1.67 42.47 4.28
C GLY A 63 1.82 43.80 3.53
N GLY A 64 0.97 44.07 2.54
CA GLY A 64 0.96 45.34 1.81
C GLY A 64 0.42 46.46 2.72
N GLY A 65 1.19 47.54 2.88
CA GLY A 65 0.73 48.73 3.61
C GLY A 65 -0.59 49.30 3.04
N GLU A 66 -1.28 50.13 3.83
CA GLU A 66 -2.52 50.83 3.43
C GLU A 66 -2.38 51.41 2.01
N GLY A 67 -3.12 50.83 1.05
CA GLY A 67 -3.11 51.23 -0.35
C GLY A 67 -2.55 50.19 -1.34
N THR A 68 -2.06 49.05 -0.87
CA THR A 68 -1.71 47.93 -1.76
C THR A 68 -2.99 47.16 -2.12
N GLU A 69 -3.26 46.98 -3.42
CA GLU A 69 -4.43 46.24 -3.88
C GLU A 69 -4.39 44.78 -3.40
N GLU A 70 -5.54 44.22 -3.02
CA GLU A 70 -5.63 42.81 -2.65
C GLU A 70 -5.17 41.93 -3.83
N PRO A 71 -4.40 40.87 -3.57
CA PRO A 71 -3.94 39.97 -4.63
C PRO A 71 -5.12 39.27 -5.30
N ASN A 72 -5.09 39.16 -6.62
CA ASN A 72 -6.11 38.44 -7.36
C ASN A 72 -5.86 36.94 -7.24
N VAL A 73 -6.84 36.21 -6.71
CA VAL A 73 -6.77 34.75 -6.54
C VAL A 73 -7.71 34.08 -7.53
N THR A 74 -7.14 33.36 -8.49
CA THR A 74 -7.91 32.62 -9.51
C THR A 74 -7.68 31.12 -9.37
N PHE A 75 -8.77 30.36 -9.47
CA PHE A 75 -8.75 28.90 -9.32
C PHE A 75 -9.34 28.24 -10.56
N TYR A 76 -8.54 27.40 -11.21
CA TYR A 76 -8.89 26.70 -12.44
C TYR A 76 -9.06 25.20 -12.18
N LYS A 77 -10.11 24.63 -12.76
CA LYS A 77 -10.39 23.19 -12.78
C LYS A 77 -10.41 22.69 -14.21
N HIS A 78 -9.74 21.57 -14.48
CA HIS A 78 -9.73 20.99 -15.82
C HIS A 78 -11.08 20.28 -16.11
N PRO A 79 -11.76 20.57 -17.24
CA PRO A 79 -13.13 20.09 -17.49
C PRO A 79 -13.24 18.58 -17.63
N LYS A 80 -12.21 17.91 -18.19
CA LYS A 80 -12.19 16.45 -18.39
C LYS A 80 -11.45 15.67 -17.30
N ARG A 81 -10.62 16.35 -16.50
CA ARG A 81 -9.69 15.72 -15.54
C ARG A 81 -9.95 16.36 -14.18
N VAL A 82 -10.97 15.88 -13.47
CA VAL A 82 -11.46 16.48 -12.22
C VAL A 82 -10.37 16.62 -11.12
N ASN A 83 -9.33 15.78 -11.17
CA ASN A 83 -8.19 15.83 -10.25
C ASN A 83 -7.14 16.89 -10.62
N ARG A 84 -7.28 17.55 -11.77
CA ARG A 84 -6.35 18.59 -12.25
C ARG A 84 -6.89 19.97 -11.93
N MET A 85 -6.17 20.66 -11.06
CA MET A 85 -6.49 21.98 -10.53
C MET A 85 -5.25 22.85 -10.55
N LYS A 86 -5.45 24.15 -10.77
CA LYS A 86 -4.41 25.17 -10.75
C LYS A 86 -4.91 26.37 -9.94
N LEU A 87 -4.16 26.74 -8.91
CA LEU A 87 -4.35 27.95 -8.13
C LEU A 87 -3.32 28.98 -8.60
N VAL A 88 -3.77 30.16 -8.97
CA VAL A 88 -2.91 31.26 -9.41
C VAL A 88 -3.21 32.45 -8.51
N VAL A 89 -2.16 33.02 -7.94
CA VAL A 89 -2.23 34.23 -7.14
C VAL A 89 -1.37 35.28 -7.80
N ASP A 90 -2.04 36.34 -8.27
CA ASP A 90 -1.42 37.47 -8.93
C ASP A 90 -1.31 38.60 -7.89
N PRO A 91 -0.11 38.93 -7.42
CA PRO A 91 0.08 40.06 -6.53
C PRO A 91 -0.16 41.35 -7.32
N ASN A 92 -1.31 42.00 -7.08
CA ASN A 92 -1.68 43.27 -7.70
C ASN A 92 -0.75 44.39 -7.20
N GLY A 93 0.42 44.48 -7.82
CA GLY A 93 1.40 45.52 -7.58
C GLY A 93 2.02 45.92 -8.90
N GLU A 94 2.10 47.23 -9.14
CA GLU A 94 2.61 47.86 -10.37
C GLU A 94 4.01 47.38 -10.79
N ASN A 95 4.75 46.73 -9.87
CA ASN A 95 6.10 46.20 -10.07
C ASN A 95 6.22 44.66 -9.99
N SER A 96 5.13 43.91 -9.79
CA SER A 96 5.24 42.45 -9.71
C SER A 96 5.07 41.82 -11.09
N ARG A 97 6.16 41.27 -11.63
CA ARG A 97 6.15 40.43 -12.84
C ARG A 97 6.03 38.94 -12.53
N VAL A 98 5.68 38.61 -11.28
CA VAL A 98 5.74 37.26 -10.74
C VAL A 98 4.35 36.85 -10.30
N ASN A 99 3.84 35.78 -10.90
CA ASN A 99 2.58 35.14 -10.55
C ASN A 99 2.89 33.88 -9.75
N PHE A 100 2.18 33.67 -8.65
CA PHE A 100 2.38 32.50 -7.82
C PHE A 100 1.43 31.39 -8.25
N VAL A 101 1.99 30.29 -8.74
CA VAL A 101 1.22 29.20 -9.34
C VAL A 101 1.39 27.92 -8.52
N GLY A 102 0.29 27.35 -8.07
CA GLY A 102 0.23 26.00 -7.50
C GLY A 102 -0.58 25.07 -8.38
N THR A 103 -0.03 23.90 -8.68
CA THR A 103 -0.68 22.87 -9.51
C THR A 103 -0.95 21.63 -8.67
N SER A 104 -1.99 20.86 -9.01
CA SER A 104 -2.24 19.55 -8.39
C SER A 104 -1.56 18.38 -9.12
N PHE A 105 -1.00 18.65 -10.30
CA PHE A 105 -0.49 17.66 -11.25
C PHE A 105 1.00 17.84 -11.57
N SER A 106 1.70 18.74 -10.87
CA SER A 106 3.17 18.74 -10.81
C SER A 106 3.64 18.93 -9.36
N GLY A 107 4.90 18.62 -9.08
CA GLY A 107 5.51 18.78 -7.76
C GLY A 107 4.89 17.93 -6.65
N GLU A 108 4.86 18.46 -5.44
CA GLU A 108 4.45 17.76 -4.21
C GLU A 108 2.97 17.34 -4.21
N ALA A 109 2.10 18.10 -4.89
CA ALA A 109 0.67 17.83 -4.90
C ALA A 109 0.29 16.60 -5.75
N MET A 110 1.18 16.12 -6.63
CA MET A 110 1.00 14.84 -7.35
C MET A 110 1.22 13.60 -6.48
N ALA A 111 1.99 13.74 -5.40
CA ALA A 111 2.37 12.59 -4.59
C ALA A 111 1.11 11.87 -4.06
N PRO A 112 1.14 10.54 -3.91
CA PRO A 112 0.05 9.81 -3.30
C PRO A 112 -0.19 10.36 -1.90
N GLN A 113 -1.37 10.96 -1.70
CA GLN A 113 -1.71 11.57 -0.42
C GLN A 113 -2.18 10.48 0.53
N VAL A 114 -1.30 10.11 1.46
CA VAL A 114 -1.60 9.14 2.52
C VAL A 114 -2.43 9.81 3.64
N CYS A 115 -2.38 11.14 3.73
CA CYS A 115 -3.05 11.92 4.76
C CYS A 115 -4.32 12.61 4.22
N THR A 116 -5.31 12.77 5.09
CA THR A 116 -6.52 13.56 4.83
C THR A 116 -6.53 14.80 5.70
N TYR A 117 -6.54 15.96 5.06
CA TYR A 117 -6.55 17.27 5.70
C TYR A 117 -7.97 17.85 5.71
N ARG A 118 -8.28 18.57 6.79
CA ARG A 118 -9.55 19.30 6.96
C ARG A 118 -9.26 20.65 7.63
N LEU A 119 -10.08 21.65 7.33
CA LEU A 119 -9.98 22.99 7.90
C LEU A 119 -10.92 23.09 9.12
N GLY A 120 -10.36 23.39 10.29
CA GLY A 120 -11.11 23.63 11.51
C GLY A 120 -11.25 25.13 11.79
N ILE A 121 -12.49 25.63 11.93
CA ILE A 121 -12.80 27.00 12.30
C ILE A 121 -13.44 26.97 13.68
N LEU A 122 -12.71 27.42 14.71
CA LEU A 122 -13.21 27.52 16.07
C LEU A 122 -13.74 28.94 16.33
N ASP A 123 -15.04 29.05 16.54
CA ASP A 123 -15.63 30.28 17.07
C ASP A 123 -15.58 30.23 18.60
N LYS A 124 -14.75 31.10 19.20
CA LYS A 124 -14.58 31.18 20.65
C LYS A 124 -15.81 31.73 21.37
N ALA A 125 -16.62 32.57 20.71
CA ALA A 125 -17.81 33.17 21.32
C ALA A 125 -18.94 32.14 21.47
N THR A 126 -19.11 31.28 20.45
CA THR A 126 -20.13 30.23 20.44
C THR A 126 -19.61 28.86 20.88
N GLN A 127 -18.31 28.75 21.18
CA GLN A 127 -17.63 27.49 21.52
C GLN A 127 -17.96 26.36 20.53
N THR A 128 -18.02 26.69 19.24
CA THR A 128 -18.38 25.75 18.17
C THR A 128 -17.20 25.58 17.20
N LEU A 129 -16.72 24.35 17.04
CA LEU A 129 -15.67 23.97 16.09
C LEU A 129 -16.31 23.43 14.81
N LYS A 130 -16.19 24.17 13.71
CA LYS A 130 -16.65 23.75 12.38
C LYS A 130 -15.51 23.11 11.61
N ILE A 131 -15.65 21.85 11.25
CA ILE A 131 -14.68 21.10 10.45
C ILE A 131 -15.19 21.02 9.02
N VAL A 132 -14.41 21.54 8.06
CA VAL A 132 -14.76 21.64 6.64
C VAL A 132 -13.72 20.88 5.80
N PRO A 133 -14.13 20.07 4.81
CA PRO A 133 -13.20 19.42 3.89
C PRO A 133 -12.45 20.45 3.03
N ILE A 134 -11.25 20.09 2.59
CA ILE A 134 -10.46 20.92 1.67
C ILE A 134 -10.69 20.41 0.25
N ALA A 135 -10.76 21.33 -0.72
CA ALA A 135 -10.96 20.99 -2.12
C ALA A 135 -9.97 19.92 -2.58
N ALA A 136 -10.53 18.77 -3.00
CA ALA A 136 -9.79 17.60 -3.47
C ALA A 136 -8.75 17.03 -2.49
N ASN A 137 -8.83 17.41 -1.20
CA ASN A 137 -7.83 17.09 -0.20
C ASN A 137 -6.40 17.46 -0.68
N LYS A 138 -6.25 18.60 -1.38
CA LYS A 138 -4.96 19.09 -1.89
C LYS A 138 -4.58 20.41 -1.24
N ILE A 139 -3.32 20.48 -0.82
CA ILE A 139 -2.66 21.72 -0.39
C ILE A 139 -1.70 22.13 -1.51
N PHE A 140 -1.86 23.34 -2.02
CA PHE A 140 -1.10 23.85 -3.15
C PHE A 140 0.17 24.56 -2.66
N ARG A 141 1.34 24.02 -3.04
CA ARG A 141 2.60 24.75 -2.90
C ARG A 141 2.69 25.77 -4.03
N LEU A 142 2.72 27.06 -3.70
CA LEU A 142 2.71 28.13 -4.69
C LEU A 142 4.13 28.48 -5.14
N GLU A 143 4.44 28.27 -6.41
CA GLU A 143 5.75 28.58 -6.98
C GLU A 143 5.74 29.93 -7.72
N PRO A 144 6.73 30.80 -7.50
CA PRO A 144 6.84 32.05 -8.24
C PRO A 144 7.19 31.77 -9.71
N ARG A 145 6.34 32.20 -10.63
CA ARG A 145 6.54 32.12 -12.08
C ARG A 145 6.61 33.51 -12.68
N VAL A 146 7.61 33.73 -13.53
CA VAL A 146 7.80 35.02 -14.22
C VAL A 146 7.10 34.97 -15.56
N GLU A 147 6.28 35.96 -15.87
CA GLU A 147 5.60 36.05 -17.16
C GLU A 147 6.62 36.05 -18.32
N GLY A 148 6.48 35.09 -19.25
CA GLY A 148 7.31 34.96 -20.45
C GLY A 148 8.52 34.02 -20.33
N PHE A 149 8.84 33.50 -19.14
CA PHE A 149 9.86 32.44 -18.96
C PHE A 149 9.26 31.05 -18.72
N ASP A 150 7.94 30.96 -18.58
CA ASP A 150 7.25 29.70 -18.56
C ASP A 150 7.41 29.03 -19.93
N GLN A 151 8.34 28.09 -20.00
CA GLN A 151 8.17 26.98 -20.93
C GLN A 151 6.79 26.41 -20.64
N PRO A 152 5.99 26.02 -21.65
CA PRO A 152 4.95 25.05 -21.36
C PRO A 152 5.69 23.96 -20.58
N GLU A 153 5.26 23.70 -19.34
CA GLU A 153 5.53 22.38 -18.79
C GLU A 153 4.97 21.51 -19.89
N ASP A 154 5.87 20.95 -20.73
CA ASP A 154 5.57 19.84 -21.58
C ASP A 154 5.05 18.87 -20.56
N GLU A 155 3.72 18.87 -20.40
CA GLU A 155 3.03 17.84 -19.71
C GLU A 155 3.64 16.64 -20.41
N ILE A 156 4.44 15.88 -19.66
CA ILE A 156 4.62 14.50 -20.03
C ILE A 156 3.18 14.04 -19.94
N ASP A 157 2.52 14.11 -21.09
CA ASP A 157 1.34 13.41 -21.45
C ASP A 157 1.80 11.95 -21.38
N ASN A 158 1.97 11.50 -20.14
CA ASN A 158 1.41 10.28 -19.64
C ASN A 158 -0.13 10.40 -19.75
N GLU A 159 -0.65 10.88 -20.88
CA GLU A 159 -1.55 10.03 -21.62
C GLU A 159 -1.02 8.62 -21.39
N ARG A 160 -1.85 7.76 -20.83
CA ARG A 160 -1.87 6.41 -21.36
C ARG A 160 -2.17 6.51 -22.87
N ARG A 161 -1.29 7.16 -23.66
CA ARG A 161 -0.91 6.60 -24.94
C ARG A 161 -0.49 5.24 -24.50
N GLU A 162 -1.29 4.26 -24.87
CA GLU A 162 -0.76 2.94 -25.04
C GLU A 162 0.39 3.15 -26.01
N GLU A 163 1.59 3.45 -25.46
CA GLU A 163 2.82 3.45 -26.22
C GLU A 163 2.75 2.13 -26.95
N THR A 164 2.67 2.22 -28.27
CA THR A 164 2.61 1.02 -29.08
C THR A 164 3.81 0.17 -28.66
N ALA A 165 3.65 -1.16 -28.66
CA ALA A 165 4.72 -2.04 -28.21
C ALA A 165 6.07 -1.73 -28.91
N GLU A 166 5.99 -1.18 -30.12
CA GLU A 166 7.08 -0.67 -30.94
C GLU A 166 7.73 0.60 -30.38
N GLU A 167 6.97 1.64 -30.05
CA GLU A 167 7.49 2.88 -29.45
C GLU A 167 8.20 2.61 -28.12
N ARG A 168 7.59 1.75 -27.28
CA ARG A 168 8.17 1.37 -25.99
C ARG A 168 9.47 0.57 -26.16
N ASN A 169 9.55 -0.29 -27.17
CA ASN A 169 10.78 -1.01 -27.48
C ASN A 169 11.85 -0.07 -28.05
N ALA A 170 11.49 0.86 -28.93
CA ALA A 170 12.41 1.86 -29.47
C ALA A 170 13.00 2.76 -28.37
N MET A 171 12.19 3.16 -27.39
CA MET A 171 12.66 3.93 -26.23
C MET A 171 13.65 3.12 -25.37
N LYS A 172 13.33 1.84 -25.11
CA LYS A 172 14.23 0.91 -24.38
C LYS A 172 15.53 0.67 -25.13
N ASP A 173 15.50 0.55 -26.45
CA ASP A 173 16.69 0.37 -27.27
C ASP A 173 17.56 1.63 -27.26
N LYS A 174 16.93 2.81 -27.34
CA LYS A 174 17.63 4.10 -27.20
C LYS A 174 18.33 4.20 -25.84
N LEU A 175 17.63 3.88 -24.75
CA LEU A 175 18.18 3.87 -23.39
C LEU A 175 19.33 2.87 -23.25
N THR A 176 19.19 1.67 -23.82
CA THR A 176 20.21 0.62 -23.79
C THR A 176 21.45 1.05 -24.58
N LYS A 177 21.29 1.77 -25.69
CA LYS A 177 22.41 2.30 -26.49
C LYS A 177 23.14 3.45 -25.77
N THR A 178 22.43 4.28 -25.01
CA THR A 178 23.03 5.46 -24.36
C THR A 178 23.64 5.17 -22.99
N TYR A 179 23.03 4.31 -22.18
CA TYR A 179 23.42 4.12 -20.77
C TYR A 179 23.88 2.70 -20.43
N SER A 180 23.81 1.74 -21.35
CA SER A 180 24.18 0.35 -21.04
C SER A 180 25.65 0.01 -21.29
N THR A 181 26.06 -1.12 -20.73
CA THR A 181 27.40 -1.69 -20.90
C THR A 181 27.55 -2.39 -22.25
N LYS A 182 28.80 -2.52 -22.72
CA LYS A 182 29.12 -3.24 -23.98
C LYS A 182 28.59 -4.68 -24.02
N LYS A 183 28.54 -5.35 -22.87
CA LYS A 183 28.01 -6.72 -22.75
C LYS A 183 26.50 -6.74 -23.00
N SER A 184 25.75 -5.88 -22.31
CA SER A 184 24.29 -5.79 -22.45
C SER A 184 23.87 -5.36 -23.86
N MET A 185 24.60 -4.44 -24.49
CA MET A 185 24.35 -4.09 -25.89
C MET A 185 24.55 -5.27 -26.85
N ARG A 186 25.54 -6.14 -26.60
CA ARG A 186 25.79 -7.33 -27.42
C ARG A 186 24.67 -8.36 -27.26
N GLU A 187 24.17 -8.54 -26.04
CA GLU A 187 23.05 -9.43 -25.75
C GLU A 187 21.75 -8.92 -26.37
N ALA A 188 21.46 -7.62 -26.27
CA ALA A 188 20.29 -7.00 -26.91
C ALA A 188 20.30 -7.20 -28.43
N ARG A 189 21.44 -6.94 -29.09
CA ARG A 189 21.60 -7.20 -30.54
C ARG A 189 21.43 -8.67 -30.91
N LYS A 190 21.89 -9.59 -30.05
CA LYS A 190 21.70 -11.03 -30.28
C LYS A 190 20.23 -11.40 -30.20
N LEU A 191 19.50 -10.83 -29.24
CA LEU A 191 18.06 -11.07 -29.08
C LEU A 191 17.25 -10.48 -30.24
N GLU A 192 17.64 -9.30 -30.73
CA GLU A 192 17.03 -8.65 -31.90
C GLU A 192 17.14 -9.53 -33.14
N ARG A 193 18.33 -10.07 -33.44
CA ARG A 193 18.54 -11.03 -34.54
C ARG A 193 17.71 -12.30 -34.44
N LEU A 194 17.36 -12.74 -33.22
CA LEU A 194 16.50 -13.91 -33.03
C LEU A 194 15.01 -13.58 -33.25
N ARG A 195 14.62 -12.31 -33.12
CA ARG A 195 13.25 -11.83 -33.30
C ARG A 195 12.97 -11.36 -34.73
N GLU A 196 14.00 -11.16 -35.54
CA GLU A 196 13.88 -10.89 -36.97
C GLU A 196 13.00 -11.97 -37.61
N LYS A 197 11.85 -11.56 -38.16
CA LYS A 197 10.93 -12.48 -38.81
C LYS A 197 11.57 -12.93 -40.13
N PRO A 198 11.53 -14.23 -40.46
CA PRO A 198 12.03 -14.73 -41.73
C PRO A 198 11.29 -14.07 -42.91
N ASP A 199 12.02 -13.74 -43.97
CA ASP A 199 11.48 -13.26 -45.24
C ASP A 199 10.47 -14.27 -45.82
N GLU A 200 9.50 -13.82 -46.62
CA GLU A 200 8.47 -14.69 -47.20
C GLU A 200 9.04 -15.91 -47.95
N ASN A 201 10.18 -15.74 -48.64
CA ASN A 201 10.87 -16.84 -49.30
C ASN A 201 11.38 -17.90 -48.32
N THR A 202 11.95 -17.48 -47.19
CA THR A 202 12.44 -18.42 -46.16
C THR A 202 11.30 -19.11 -45.41
N LYS A 203 10.14 -18.46 -45.25
CA LYS A 203 8.92 -19.11 -44.74
C LYS A 203 8.41 -20.20 -45.68
N ASN A 204 8.44 -19.96 -46.98
CA ASN A 204 8.02 -20.94 -47.99
C ASN A 204 8.96 -22.16 -48.04
N ASP A 205 10.25 -21.97 -47.79
CA ASP A 205 11.21 -23.07 -47.73
C ASP A 205 11.09 -23.88 -46.42
N LEU A 206 10.83 -23.21 -45.29
CA LEU A 206 10.57 -23.88 -44.00
C LEU A 206 9.27 -24.70 -44.02
N THR A 207 8.21 -24.18 -44.65
CA THR A 207 6.93 -24.91 -44.80
C THR A 207 7.10 -26.16 -45.65
N LYS A 208 7.79 -26.07 -46.79
CA LYS A 208 8.16 -27.25 -47.61
C LYS A 208 9.00 -28.27 -46.84
N GLN A 209 9.87 -27.83 -45.93
CA GLN A 209 10.65 -28.72 -45.06
C GLN A 209 9.79 -29.39 -43.99
N LEU A 210 8.81 -28.68 -43.43
CA LEU A 210 7.88 -29.20 -42.42
C LEU A 210 6.90 -30.22 -43.02
N ASP A 211 6.47 -30.04 -44.27
CA ASP A 211 5.61 -31.00 -44.98
C ASP A 211 6.28 -32.39 -45.15
N GLY A 212 7.61 -32.44 -45.11
CA GLY A 212 8.39 -33.68 -45.15
C GLY A 212 8.52 -34.40 -43.81
N VAL A 213 8.11 -33.78 -42.69
CA VAL A 213 8.25 -34.34 -41.34
C VAL A 213 6.95 -35.05 -40.96
N LYS A 214 6.99 -36.39 -40.88
CA LYS A 214 5.90 -37.18 -40.28
C LYS A 214 5.83 -36.87 -38.79
N ILE A 215 4.83 -36.09 -38.40
CA ILE A 215 4.52 -35.81 -37.00
C ILE A 215 3.92 -37.09 -36.40
N ASN A 216 4.56 -37.64 -35.37
CA ASN A 216 4.05 -38.80 -34.64
C ASN A 216 2.88 -38.35 -33.75
N GLU A 217 1.65 -38.50 -34.27
CA GLU A 217 0.41 -38.15 -33.55
C GLU A 217 0.26 -38.89 -32.20
N SER A 218 0.91 -40.05 -32.02
CA SER A 218 0.94 -40.78 -30.75
C SER A 218 1.73 -40.09 -29.65
N ALA A 219 2.67 -39.20 -29.98
CA ALA A 219 3.44 -38.42 -29.01
C ALA A 219 2.76 -37.08 -28.65
N LEU A 220 1.73 -36.68 -29.40
CA LEU A 220 0.91 -35.48 -29.15
C LEU A 220 -0.34 -35.77 -28.32
N LYS A 221 -0.68 -37.05 -28.14
CA LYS A 221 -1.65 -37.47 -27.12
C LYS A 221 -0.95 -37.47 -25.78
N ASP A 222 -0.87 -36.30 -25.15
CA ASP A 222 -0.67 -36.24 -23.71
C ASP A 222 -1.75 -37.13 -23.08
N PRO A 223 -1.40 -38.08 -22.20
CA PRO A 223 -2.42 -38.80 -21.46
C PRO A 223 -3.21 -37.76 -20.66
N ASP A 224 -4.52 -37.73 -20.89
CA ASP A 224 -5.55 -37.02 -20.12
C ASP A 224 -5.64 -37.50 -18.65
N THR A 225 -4.50 -37.75 -18.01
CA THR A 225 -4.41 -37.74 -16.55
C THR A 225 -4.11 -36.30 -16.14
N ASN A 226 -5.16 -35.46 -16.21
CA ASN A 226 -5.28 -34.15 -15.60
C ASN A 226 -4.08 -33.73 -14.75
N LYS A 227 -3.12 -33.02 -15.36
CA LYS A 227 -2.17 -32.17 -14.64
C LYS A 227 -2.77 -30.78 -14.41
N ASP A 228 -4.08 -30.73 -14.15
CA ASP A 228 -4.78 -29.49 -13.92
C ASP A 228 -4.67 -29.04 -12.45
N ALA A 229 -3.65 -28.20 -12.26
CA ALA A 229 -3.79 -26.86 -11.70
C ALA A 229 -4.05 -26.66 -10.20
N ARG A 230 -4.17 -27.70 -9.36
CA ARG A 230 -4.27 -27.53 -7.90
C ARG A 230 -3.59 -28.70 -7.18
N ASN A 231 -2.92 -28.44 -6.05
CA ASN A 231 -2.35 -29.44 -5.14
C ASN A 231 -3.47 -30.27 -4.47
N ILE A 232 -4.23 -31.02 -5.26
CA ILE A 232 -5.34 -31.87 -4.81
C ILE A 232 -4.75 -33.24 -4.49
N PRO A 233 -4.99 -33.80 -3.29
CA PRO A 233 -4.57 -35.14 -2.95
C PRO A 233 -5.14 -36.20 -3.91
N PRO A 234 -4.54 -37.40 -4.00
CA PRO A 234 -5.09 -38.50 -4.78
C PRO A 234 -6.53 -38.79 -4.39
N TYR A 235 -7.43 -38.76 -5.38
CA TYR A 235 -8.88 -38.92 -5.18
C TYR A 235 -9.42 -40.04 -6.07
N ASP A 236 -10.58 -40.56 -5.69
CA ASP A 236 -11.29 -41.61 -6.43
C ASP A 236 -12.56 -41.04 -7.07
N LEU A 237 -12.64 -41.10 -8.41
CA LEU A 237 -13.78 -40.58 -9.18
C LEU A 237 -15.02 -41.45 -9.07
N GLU A 238 -14.84 -42.74 -8.76
CA GLU A 238 -15.93 -43.72 -8.68
C GLU A 238 -16.54 -43.80 -7.27
N ALA A 239 -16.02 -43.03 -6.30
CA ALA A 239 -16.50 -43.03 -4.94
C ALA A 239 -17.94 -42.47 -4.84
N THR A 240 -18.88 -43.33 -4.44
CA THR A 240 -20.28 -42.94 -4.22
C THR A 240 -20.51 -42.33 -2.83
N THR A 241 -19.56 -42.51 -1.89
CA THR A 241 -19.62 -41.93 -0.55
C THR A 241 -18.54 -40.87 -0.36
N PRO A 242 -18.83 -39.79 0.40
CA PRO A 242 -17.87 -38.71 0.62
C PRO A 242 -16.62 -39.18 1.39
N GLU A 243 -16.76 -40.21 2.23
CA GLU A 243 -15.64 -40.81 2.99
C GLU A 243 -14.65 -41.55 2.09
N ALA A 244 -15.11 -42.13 0.98
CA ALA A 244 -14.28 -42.88 0.04
C ALA A 244 -13.67 -42.01 -1.07
N ALA A 245 -14.09 -40.74 -1.19
CA ALA A 245 -13.59 -39.81 -2.21
C ALA A 245 -12.07 -39.58 -2.10
N TYR A 246 -11.52 -39.68 -0.90
CA TYR A 246 -10.09 -39.51 -0.60
C TYR A 246 -9.56 -40.71 0.19
N PRO A 247 -9.15 -41.79 -0.50
CA PRO A 247 -8.69 -43.00 0.16
C PRO A 247 -7.41 -42.73 0.98
N LEU A 248 -7.45 -42.99 2.28
CA LEU A 248 -6.33 -42.73 3.19
C LEU A 248 -5.06 -43.48 2.79
N ASN A 249 -5.17 -44.72 2.30
CA ASN A 249 -4.01 -45.50 1.85
C ASN A 249 -3.33 -44.94 0.59
N LYS A 250 -4.01 -44.05 -0.16
CA LYS A 250 -3.44 -43.33 -1.30
C LYS A 250 -2.83 -41.98 -0.88
N ILE A 251 -3.18 -41.48 0.31
CA ILE A 251 -2.71 -40.19 0.86
C ILE A 251 -1.54 -40.41 1.83
N ILE A 252 -1.63 -41.45 2.67
CA ILE A 252 -0.63 -41.84 3.67
C ILE A 252 -0.07 -43.20 3.23
N PHE A 253 1.24 -43.27 3.03
CA PHE A 253 1.89 -44.50 2.59
C PHE A 253 2.00 -45.51 3.73
N GLU A 254 2.08 -46.82 3.40
CA GLU A 254 2.12 -47.92 4.38
C GLU A 254 3.22 -47.74 5.44
N GLY A 255 4.40 -47.24 5.08
CA GLY A 255 5.49 -46.97 6.02
C GLY A 255 5.34 -45.70 6.87
N GLU A 256 4.38 -44.83 6.55
CA GLU A 256 4.14 -43.59 7.29
C GLU A 256 3.17 -43.79 8.47
N TRP A 257 2.39 -44.87 8.44
CA TRP A 257 1.44 -45.20 9.51
C TRP A 257 2.12 -45.47 10.85
N GLU A 258 3.35 -45.98 10.84
CA GLU A 258 4.13 -46.23 12.05
C GLU A 258 4.38 -44.95 12.85
N TYR A 259 4.54 -43.80 12.17
CA TYR A 259 4.74 -42.50 12.81
C TYR A 259 3.46 -41.90 13.40
N LEU A 260 2.28 -42.47 13.13
CA LEU A 260 1.00 -41.98 13.65
C LEU A 260 0.55 -42.73 14.91
N LEU A 261 1.25 -43.80 15.27
CA LEU A 261 0.96 -44.61 16.45
C LEU A 261 1.25 -43.87 17.75
N ASP A 262 2.20 -42.93 17.75
CA ASP A 262 2.58 -42.10 18.89
C ASP A 262 1.37 -41.32 19.47
N VAL A 263 0.58 -40.66 18.62
CA VAL A 263 -0.61 -39.90 18.99
C VAL A 263 -1.74 -40.82 19.45
N LEU A 264 -1.86 -42.00 18.81
CA LEU A 264 -2.84 -43.01 19.21
C LEU A 264 -2.54 -43.58 20.59
N GLU A 265 -1.28 -43.87 20.91
CA GLU A 265 -0.84 -44.34 22.22
C GLU A 265 -1.06 -43.28 23.30
N LEU A 266 -0.76 -42.01 23.02
CA LEU A 266 -1.05 -40.90 23.92
C LEU A 266 -2.55 -40.78 24.23
N SER A 267 -3.41 -40.97 23.22
CA SER A 267 -4.87 -40.94 23.41
C SER A 267 -5.38 -42.08 24.31
N ASN A 268 -4.76 -43.26 24.27
CA ASN A 268 -5.15 -44.41 25.10
C ASN A 268 -4.68 -44.30 26.54
N THR A 269 -3.53 -43.65 26.75
CA THR A 269 -2.87 -43.57 28.06
C THR A 269 -3.43 -42.41 28.90
N GLY A 270 -4.25 -41.54 28.32
CA GLY A 270 -4.86 -40.40 29.02
C GLY A 270 -3.87 -39.33 29.46
N ALA A 271 -2.65 -39.35 28.92
CA ALA A 271 -1.59 -38.40 29.25
C ALA A 271 -1.84 -37.05 28.56
N GLU A 272 -1.61 -35.95 29.27
CA GLU A 272 -1.69 -34.62 28.68
C GLU A 272 -0.63 -34.43 27.60
N VAL A 273 -1.07 -34.08 26.39
CA VAL A 273 -0.19 -33.82 25.25
C VAL A 273 0.59 -32.52 25.51
N SER A 274 1.92 -32.63 25.64
CA SER A 274 2.81 -31.52 25.94
C SER A 274 2.80 -30.47 24.82
N GLY A 275 2.80 -29.18 25.21
CA GLY A 275 2.72 -28.06 24.27
C GLY A 275 3.96 -27.85 23.42
N ASP A 276 5.09 -28.46 23.81
CA ASP A 276 6.38 -28.30 23.15
C ASP A 276 6.59 -29.27 21.98
N VAL A 277 5.88 -30.41 21.97
CA VAL A 277 6.06 -31.48 20.97
C VAL A 277 4.96 -31.45 19.91
N TYR A 278 3.72 -31.13 20.28
CA TYR A 278 2.58 -31.15 19.35
C TYR A 278 1.90 -29.79 19.21
N PRO A 279 1.53 -29.38 17.97
CA PRO A 279 0.79 -28.15 17.73
C PRO A 279 -0.56 -28.10 18.46
N THR A 280 -1.05 -26.89 18.73
CA THR A 280 -2.35 -26.62 19.39
C THR A 280 -3.52 -27.34 18.73
N PHE A 281 -3.49 -27.50 17.41
CA PHE A 281 -4.49 -28.24 16.64
C PHE A 281 -4.65 -29.70 17.12
N VAL A 282 -3.54 -30.40 17.37
CA VAL A 282 -3.53 -31.80 17.82
C VAL A 282 -4.06 -31.87 19.25
N ARG A 283 -3.54 -31.03 20.15
CA ARG A 283 -3.95 -30.96 21.57
C ARG A 283 -5.47 -30.77 21.73
N ASN A 284 -6.06 -29.93 20.90
CA ASN A 284 -7.49 -29.63 20.93
C ASN A 284 -8.39 -30.71 20.31
N ARG A 285 -7.84 -31.79 19.73
CA ARG A 285 -8.61 -32.84 19.06
C ARG A 285 -8.32 -34.25 19.56
N VAL A 286 -7.23 -34.47 20.29
CA VAL A 286 -6.86 -35.80 20.83
C VAL A 286 -7.99 -36.42 21.65
N TYR A 287 -8.67 -35.63 22.51
CA TYR A 287 -9.78 -36.16 23.31
C TYR A 287 -10.96 -36.68 22.46
N LYS A 288 -11.20 -36.09 21.27
CA LYS A 288 -12.28 -36.53 20.37
C LYS A 288 -12.03 -37.91 19.76
N LEU A 289 -10.78 -38.36 19.72
CA LEU A 289 -10.45 -39.71 19.28
C LEU A 289 -10.97 -40.78 20.26
N GLY A 290 -11.06 -40.45 21.55
CA GLY A 290 -11.68 -41.31 22.56
C GLY A 290 -13.18 -41.50 22.32
N ASP A 291 -13.89 -40.43 21.95
CA ASP A 291 -15.33 -40.45 21.68
C ASP A 291 -15.68 -41.34 20.47
N ILE A 292 -14.80 -41.38 19.46
CA ILE A 292 -14.97 -42.21 18.26
C ILE A 292 -14.87 -43.70 18.60
N LYS A 293 -14.02 -44.10 19.55
CA LYS A 293 -13.92 -45.50 20.01
C LYS A 293 -15.19 -45.97 20.72
N VAL A 294 -15.84 -45.09 21.49
CA VAL A 294 -17.10 -45.40 22.17
C VAL A 294 -18.22 -45.65 21.14
N CYS A 295 -18.27 -44.89 20.06
CA CYS A 295 -19.27 -45.08 19.00
C CYS A 295 -19.08 -46.39 18.21
N ILE A 296 -17.85 -46.86 17.99
CA ILE A 296 -17.59 -48.14 17.28
C ILE A 296 -17.86 -49.35 18.20
N LEU A 297 -17.60 -49.22 19.50
CA LEU A 297 -17.97 -50.25 20.48
C LEU A 297 -19.49 -50.35 20.68
N PHE A 298 -20.23 -49.23 20.61
CA PHE A 298 -21.69 -49.24 20.71
C PHE A 298 -22.38 -49.85 19.48
N THR A 299 -21.79 -49.79 18.29
CA THR A 299 -22.37 -50.42 17.09
C THR A 299 -22.06 -51.92 16.98
N LEU A 300 -21.04 -52.42 17.67
CA LEU A 300 -20.71 -53.86 17.73
C LEU A 300 -21.35 -54.61 18.91
N PHE A 301 -22.00 -53.91 19.84
CA PHE A 301 -22.62 -54.50 21.05
C PHE A 301 -24.12 -54.20 21.20
N SER A 302 -24.87 -54.15 20.09
CA SER A 302 -26.32 -54.35 20.11
C SER A 302 -26.65 -55.80 19.70
N PRO A 303 -27.06 -56.68 20.63
CA PRO A 303 -27.64 -57.96 20.27
C PRO A 303 -29.14 -57.81 20.00
N LEU A 304 -29.55 -58.24 18.80
CA LEU A 304 -30.92 -58.47 18.28
C LEU A 304 -31.81 -57.25 18.02
#